data_AF-A0A528D740-F1
#
_entry.id   AF-A0A528D740-F1
#
_cell.length_a   1.000
_cell.length_b   1.000
_cell.length_c   1.000
_cell.angle_alpha   90.00
_cell.angle_beta   90.00
_cell.angle_gamma   90.00
#
_symmetry.space_group_name_H-M   'P 1'
#
loop_
_entity.id
_entity.type
_entity.pdbx_description
1 polymer ?
#
loop_
_entity_poly.entity_id
_entity_poly.type
_entity_poly.pdbx_seq_one_letter_code
_entity_poly.pdbx_strand_id
1 'polypeptide(L)'
;NGEFKLVRESLLERDRLLKNAPHYVAPLPTTVPIFDLFSGIANGAFRFLGLSRRPGRRGALVIKTGLAMYDFFTAARRIVPTHKFRSRAETLKVWPAINPAIRNSATYYDAWVSHPERVGTEMLRDTIEEKPSARALNYARVSLGDASLVLNDRLSGETVAVKPRLVVNATGGWIDLTNSAIGAVAPKLMGGTKGSHLIVDNRELHDALDGHMIYYENEDGRICI
;
A
#
# COMPACT_ATOMS: atom_id res chain seq x y z
N ASN A 1 18.17 1.61 1.50
CA ASN A 1 17.64 2.98 1.40
C ASN A 1 16.81 3.24 2.64
N GLY A 2 17.36 3.92 3.65
CA GLY A 2 16.67 4.14 4.93
C GLY A 2 15.52 5.15 4.79
N GLU A 3 14.41 4.74 4.18
CA GLU A 3 13.26 5.58 3.86
C GLU A 3 12.35 5.86 5.06
N PHE A 4 12.94 6.23 6.21
CA PHE A 4 12.21 6.47 7.45
C PHE A 4 11.13 7.56 7.33
N LYS A 5 11.38 8.58 6.49
CA LYS A 5 10.41 9.64 6.23
C LYS A 5 9.15 9.09 5.55
N LEU A 6 9.32 8.28 4.50
CA LEU A 6 8.21 7.66 3.77
C LEU A 6 7.43 6.70 4.66
N VAL A 7 8.12 5.90 5.46
CA VAL A 7 7.46 5.02 6.44
C VAL A 7 6.62 5.85 7.41
N ARG A 8 7.20 6.90 8.01
CA ARG A 8 6.48 7.78 8.96
C ARG A 8 5.26 8.44 8.33
N GLU A 9 5.36 8.89 7.09
CA GLU A 9 4.27 9.50 6.33
C GLU A 9 3.17 8.47 6.03
N SER A 10 3.53 7.27 5.58
CA SER A 10 2.58 6.20 5.29
C SER A 10 1.78 5.79 6.54
N LEU A 11 2.44 5.72 7.71
CA LEU A 11 1.76 5.42 8.98
C LEU A 11 0.79 6.53 9.41
N LEU A 12 1.19 7.78 9.18
CA LEU A 12 0.33 8.93 9.43
C LEU A 12 -0.92 8.91 8.54
N GLU A 13 -0.77 8.59 7.26
CA GLU A 13 -1.91 8.49 6.34
C GLU A 13 -2.80 7.30 6.63
N ARG A 14 -2.23 6.14 6.99
CA ARG A 14 -2.99 4.98 7.47
C ARG A 14 -3.89 5.36 8.65
N ASP A 15 -3.32 6.06 9.63
CA ASP A 15 -4.03 6.50 10.82
C ASP A 15 -5.16 7.51 10.49
N ARG A 16 -4.96 8.35 9.47
CA ARG A 16 -6.00 9.27 8.96
C ARG A 16 -7.10 8.51 8.24
N LEU A 17 -6.77 7.55 7.38
CA LEU A 17 -7.75 6.74 6.66
C LEU A 17 -8.63 5.93 7.61
N LEU A 18 -8.05 5.33 8.66
CA LEU A 18 -8.79 4.63 9.71
C LEU A 18 -9.80 5.54 10.44
N LYS A 19 -9.50 6.84 10.57
CA LYS A 19 -10.40 7.82 11.21
C LYS A 19 -11.44 8.40 10.26
N ASN A 20 -11.05 8.68 9.02
CA ASN A 20 -11.86 9.41 8.06
C ASN A 20 -12.82 8.49 7.28
N ALA A 21 -12.45 7.23 7.08
CA ALA A 21 -13.27 6.25 6.36
C ALA A 21 -13.42 4.92 7.13
N PRO A 22 -13.85 4.95 8.41
CA PRO A 22 -13.92 3.75 9.25
C PRO A 22 -14.94 2.70 8.74
N HIS A 23 -15.86 3.10 7.85
CA HIS A 23 -16.82 2.20 7.18
C HIS A 23 -16.20 1.35 6.07
N TYR A 24 -15.02 1.70 5.56
CA TYR A 24 -14.28 0.90 4.58
C TYR A 24 -12.88 0.48 5.02
N VAL A 25 -12.29 1.19 5.99
CA VAL A 25 -10.91 1.00 6.43
C VAL A 25 -10.90 0.41 7.83
N ALA A 26 -10.28 -0.76 7.97
CA ALA A 26 -10.18 -1.47 9.24
C ALA A 26 -8.72 -1.89 9.52
N PRO A 27 -8.32 -2.04 10.79
CA PRO A 27 -7.01 -2.61 11.12
C PRO A 27 -6.85 -4.02 10.54
N LEU A 28 -5.73 -4.28 9.89
CA LEU A 28 -5.38 -5.59 9.34
C LEU A 28 -4.25 -6.20 10.17
N PRO A 29 -4.49 -7.30 10.92
CA PRO A 29 -3.43 -7.99 11.61
C PRO A 29 -2.56 -8.74 10.59
N THR A 30 -1.28 -8.37 10.53
CA THR A 30 -0.30 -8.88 9.58
C THR A 30 0.75 -9.70 10.30
N THR A 31 0.79 -10.99 10.02
CA THR A 31 1.68 -11.95 10.68
C THR A 31 2.88 -12.29 9.78
N VAL A 32 4.08 -12.09 10.33
CA VAL A 32 5.35 -12.47 9.72
C VAL A 32 5.81 -13.79 10.35
N PRO A 33 5.87 -14.90 9.60
CA PRO A 33 6.45 -16.15 10.07
C PRO A 33 7.98 -16.07 10.06
N ILE A 34 8.61 -16.51 11.14
CA ILE A 34 10.06 -16.41 11.36
C ILE A 34 10.63 -17.80 11.49
N PHE A 35 11.51 -18.18 10.55
CA PHE A 35 12.10 -19.51 10.49
C PHE A 35 13.53 -19.56 11.05
N ASP A 36 14.15 -18.40 11.23
CA ASP A 36 15.53 -18.25 11.69
C ASP A 36 15.59 -17.34 12.93
N LEU A 37 16.35 -17.75 13.95
CA LEU A 37 16.50 -16.95 15.17
C LEU A 37 17.55 -15.84 15.03
N PHE A 38 18.66 -16.14 14.32
CA PHE A 38 19.86 -15.29 14.26
C PHE A 38 20.23 -14.81 12.85
N SER A 39 19.54 -15.26 11.80
CA SER A 39 19.77 -14.74 10.45
C SER A 39 19.52 -13.23 10.44
N GLY A 40 20.26 -12.46 9.64
CA GLY A 40 20.04 -11.00 9.58
C GLY A 40 20.71 -10.16 10.67
N ILE A 41 21.28 -10.71 11.75
CA ILE A 41 22.13 -9.90 12.66
C ILE A 41 23.45 -9.55 11.96
N ALA A 42 24.13 -10.56 11.40
CA ALA A 42 25.32 -10.34 10.58
C ALA A 42 24.99 -9.50 9.33
N ASN A 43 23.97 -9.86 8.56
CA ASN A 43 23.54 -9.09 7.38
C ASN A 43 23.07 -7.66 7.74
N GLY A 44 22.49 -7.44 8.92
CA GLY A 44 22.12 -6.12 9.44
C GLY A 44 23.34 -5.26 9.77
N ALA A 45 24.35 -5.84 10.41
CA ALA A 45 25.65 -5.20 10.66
C ALA A 45 26.40 -4.90 9.34
N PHE A 46 26.45 -5.86 8.40
CA PHE A 46 27.04 -5.66 7.07
C PHE A 46 26.27 -4.61 6.25
N ARG A 47 24.94 -4.47 6.40
CA ARG A 47 24.16 -3.39 5.76
C ARG A 47 24.39 -2.03 6.41
N PHE A 48 24.51 -1.97 7.74
CA PHE A 48 24.87 -0.75 8.45
C PHE A 48 26.29 -0.28 8.07
N LEU A 49 27.19 -1.22 7.80
CA LEU A 49 28.54 -0.98 7.27
C LEU A 49 28.61 -0.83 5.73
N GLY A 50 27.49 -0.90 5.01
CA GLY A 50 27.43 -0.69 3.54
C GLY A 50 27.97 -1.83 2.67
N LEU A 51 28.28 -3.00 3.24
CA LEU A 51 29.01 -4.11 2.62
C LEU A 51 28.12 -5.16 1.93
N SER A 52 26.80 -5.09 2.03
CA SER A 52 25.89 -6.03 1.34
C SER A 52 24.55 -5.40 0.95
N ARG A 53 24.04 -5.75 -0.23
CA ARG A 53 22.75 -5.30 -0.79
C ARG A 53 21.71 -6.41 -0.95
N ARG A 54 22.04 -7.67 -0.62
CA ARG A 54 21.09 -8.79 -0.79
C ARG A 54 20.01 -8.78 0.31
N PRO A 55 18.72 -8.87 -0.05
CA PRO A 55 17.67 -9.23 0.89
C PRO A 55 18.03 -10.59 1.51
N GLY A 56 17.77 -10.74 2.80
CA GLY A 56 18.02 -11.97 3.50
C GLY A 56 17.08 -12.04 4.69
N ARG A 57 16.61 -13.26 4.96
CA ARG A 57 15.64 -13.57 6.01
C ARG A 57 16.05 -12.90 7.31
N ARG A 58 15.16 -12.07 7.87
CA ARG A 58 15.40 -11.35 9.13
C ARG A 58 15.10 -12.26 10.31
N GLY A 59 16.03 -12.34 11.25
CA GLY A 59 15.91 -13.17 12.44
C GLY A 59 14.98 -12.57 13.48
N ALA A 60 14.52 -13.43 14.37
CA ALA A 60 13.58 -13.12 15.45
C ALA A 60 13.93 -11.84 16.25
N LEU A 61 15.20 -11.68 16.64
CA LEU A 61 15.63 -10.53 17.46
C LEU A 61 15.55 -9.20 16.70
N VAL A 62 15.95 -9.19 15.43
CA VAL A 62 15.91 -7.99 14.58
C VAL A 62 14.47 -7.57 14.33
N ILE A 63 13.58 -8.53 14.06
CA ILE A 63 12.15 -8.28 13.87
C ILE A 63 11.52 -7.74 15.15
N LYS A 64 11.77 -8.38 16.30
CA LYS A 64 11.24 -7.93 17.59
C LYS A 64 11.69 -6.50 17.93
N THR A 65 12.98 -6.20 17.78
CA THR A 65 13.49 -4.84 18.05
C THR A 65 12.91 -3.81 17.08
N GLY A 66 12.83 -4.13 15.79
CA GLY A 66 12.23 -3.23 14.80
C GLY A 66 10.76 -2.92 15.08
N LEU A 67 9.98 -3.93 15.46
CA LEU A 67 8.57 -3.76 15.84
C LEU A 67 8.40 -3.04 17.18
N ALA A 68 9.27 -3.28 18.16
CA ALA A 68 9.26 -2.52 19.41
C ALA A 68 9.57 -1.03 19.18
N MET A 69 10.53 -0.71 18.30
CA MET A 69 10.80 0.67 17.88
C MET A 69 9.57 1.27 17.17
N TYR A 70 8.95 0.50 16.27
CA TYR A 70 7.74 0.92 15.55
C TYR A 70 6.59 1.26 16.51
N ASP A 71 6.33 0.42 17.50
CA ASP A 71 5.31 0.64 18.52
C ASP A 71 5.61 1.84 19.41
N PHE A 72 6.89 2.08 19.69
CA PHE A 72 7.34 3.25 20.44
C PHE A 72 7.10 4.54 19.64
N PHE A 73 7.48 4.59 18.37
CA PHE A 73 7.28 5.77 17.51
C PHE A 73 5.80 6.07 17.21
N THR A 74 4.91 5.09 17.35
CA THR A 74 3.47 5.25 17.14
C THR A 74 2.70 5.45 18.45
N ALA A 75 3.33 5.29 19.62
CA ALA A 75 2.68 5.26 20.93
C ALA A 75 1.78 6.48 21.21
N ALA A 76 2.25 7.70 20.89
CA ALA A 76 1.53 8.94 21.16
C ALA A 76 0.24 9.14 20.34
N ARG A 77 0.04 8.33 19.30
CA ARG A 77 -1.05 8.47 18.30
C ARG A 77 -1.65 7.10 17.94
N ARG A 78 -1.51 6.14 18.85
CA ARG A 78 -1.81 4.73 18.60
C ARG A 78 -3.31 4.52 18.37
N ILE A 79 -3.67 4.11 17.15
CA ILE A 79 -5.04 3.73 16.75
C ILE A 79 -5.21 2.21 16.73
N VAL A 80 -4.12 1.47 16.49
CA VAL A 80 -4.11 0.00 16.38
C VAL A 80 -3.33 -0.61 17.56
N PRO A 81 -3.58 -1.88 17.93
CA PRO A 81 -2.85 -2.54 19.00
C PRO A 81 -1.34 -2.64 18.74
N THR A 82 -0.56 -2.85 19.81
CA THR A 82 0.88 -3.13 19.71
C THR A 82 1.16 -4.48 19.05
N HIS A 83 2.37 -4.67 18.56
CA HIS A 83 2.78 -5.93 17.98
C HIS A 83 2.70 -7.08 19.01
N LYS A 84 2.37 -8.28 18.53
CA LYS A 84 2.37 -9.53 19.29
C LYS A 84 3.48 -10.42 18.76
N PHE A 85 4.46 -10.73 19.61
CA PHE A 85 5.53 -11.67 19.29
C PHE A 85 5.23 -13.01 19.96
N ARG A 86 5.13 -14.09 19.19
CA ARG A 86 4.78 -15.43 19.69
C ARG A 86 5.96 -16.40 19.53
N SER A 87 6.13 -17.27 20.51
CA SER A 87 6.97 -18.46 20.40
C SER A 87 6.44 -19.44 19.35
N ARG A 88 7.25 -20.43 18.94
CA ARG A 88 6.80 -21.54 18.10
C ARG A 88 5.53 -22.21 18.65
N ALA A 89 5.54 -22.53 19.94
CA ALA A 89 4.43 -23.24 20.58
C ALA A 89 3.13 -22.42 20.54
N GLU A 90 3.20 -21.13 20.85
CA GLU A 90 2.05 -20.22 20.75
C GLU A 90 1.60 -20.03 19.31
N THR A 91 2.53 -19.95 18.37
CA THR A 91 2.23 -19.78 16.94
C THR A 91 1.48 -20.99 16.39
N LEU A 92 1.95 -22.22 16.70
CA LEU A 92 1.30 -23.46 16.24
C LEU A 92 -0.05 -23.74 16.91
N LYS A 93 -0.33 -23.10 18.07
CA LYS A 93 -1.68 -23.13 18.66
C LYS A 93 -2.66 -22.25 17.89
N VAL A 94 -2.20 -21.10 17.39
CA VAL A 94 -3.04 -20.16 16.62
C VAL A 94 -3.18 -20.61 15.16
N TRP A 95 -2.09 -21.05 14.53
CA TRP A 95 -2.04 -21.50 13.14
C TRP A 95 -1.47 -22.91 13.04
N PRO A 96 -2.25 -23.97 13.29
CA PRO A 96 -1.76 -25.35 13.25
C PRO A 96 -1.26 -25.80 11.87
N ALA A 97 -1.82 -25.24 10.80
CA ALA A 97 -1.48 -25.56 9.41
C ALA A 97 -0.24 -24.81 8.88
N ILE A 98 0.31 -23.85 9.64
CA ILE A 98 1.52 -23.12 9.22
C ILE A 98 2.72 -24.06 9.19
N ASN A 99 3.71 -23.77 8.34
CA ASN A 99 4.90 -24.63 8.22
C ASN A 99 5.56 -24.87 9.61
N PRO A 100 5.66 -26.14 10.06
CA PRO A 100 6.09 -26.48 11.43
C PRO A 100 7.57 -26.18 11.71
N ALA A 101 8.37 -25.89 10.67
CA ALA A 101 9.74 -25.40 10.82
C ALA A 101 9.81 -23.97 11.40
N ILE A 102 8.68 -23.28 11.52
CA ILE A 102 8.59 -21.96 12.15
C ILE A 102 9.21 -21.95 13.55
N ARG A 103 9.94 -20.89 13.86
CA ARG A 103 10.56 -20.66 15.17
C ARG A 103 9.78 -19.65 16.00
N ASN A 104 9.26 -18.61 15.35
CA ASN A 104 8.48 -17.55 15.97
C ASN A 104 7.51 -16.96 14.94
N SER A 105 6.55 -16.18 15.42
CA SER A 105 5.79 -15.27 14.58
C SER A 105 5.71 -13.90 15.22
N ALA A 106 5.59 -12.87 14.39
CA ALA A 106 5.32 -11.51 14.83
C ALA A 106 4.10 -10.97 14.09
N THR A 107 3.05 -10.62 14.83
CA THR A 107 1.88 -9.93 14.28
C THR A 107 2.00 -8.45 14.58
N TYR A 108 1.99 -7.61 13.55
CA TYR A 108 1.80 -6.17 13.67
C TYR A 108 0.49 -5.77 12.99
N TYR A 109 0.07 -4.51 13.13
CA TYR A 109 -1.17 -4.04 12.52
C TYR A 109 -0.87 -3.01 11.43
N ASP A 110 -1.42 -3.29 10.26
CA ASP A 110 -1.59 -2.34 9.17
C ASP A 110 -3.08 -1.95 9.05
N ALA A 111 -3.50 -1.40 7.91
CA ALA A 111 -4.91 -1.23 7.59
C ALA A 111 -5.26 -1.87 6.24
N TRP A 112 -6.49 -2.38 6.16
CA TRP A 112 -7.10 -2.85 4.94
C TRP A 112 -8.19 -1.89 4.52
N VAL A 113 -8.18 -1.51 3.24
CA VAL A 113 -9.29 -0.80 2.59
C VAL A 113 -10.11 -1.82 1.83
N SER A 114 -11.32 -2.10 2.31
CA SER A 114 -12.20 -3.13 1.73
C SER A 114 -12.71 -2.78 0.33
N HIS A 115 -12.93 -1.50 0.08
CA HIS A 115 -13.52 -0.97 -1.16
C HIS A 115 -12.78 0.31 -1.59
N PRO A 116 -11.53 0.22 -2.07
CA PRO A 116 -10.72 1.39 -2.41
C PRO A 116 -11.35 2.27 -3.51
N GLU A 117 -12.09 1.67 -4.45
CA GLU A 117 -12.84 2.37 -5.48
C GLU A 117 -13.97 3.25 -4.92
N ARG A 118 -14.58 2.82 -3.81
CA ARG A 118 -15.62 3.59 -3.13
C ARG A 118 -15.06 4.79 -2.40
N VAL A 119 -13.89 4.66 -1.77
CA VAL A 119 -13.19 5.80 -1.15
C VAL A 119 -12.95 6.91 -2.17
N GLY A 120 -12.47 6.57 -3.38
CA GLY A 120 -12.28 7.55 -4.44
C GLY A 120 -13.58 8.19 -4.92
N THR A 121 -14.67 7.41 -4.99
CA THR A 121 -15.98 7.91 -5.38
C THR A 121 -16.59 8.84 -4.33
N GLU A 122 -16.42 8.53 -3.04
CA GLU A 122 -16.87 9.38 -1.93
C GLU A 122 -16.13 10.72 -1.95
N MET A 123 -14.80 10.72 -2.13
CA MET A 123 -14.04 11.97 -2.28
C MET A 123 -14.58 12.89 -3.40
N LEU A 124 -14.99 12.31 -4.54
CA LEU A 124 -15.60 13.08 -5.62
C LEU A 124 -16.96 13.66 -5.23
N ARG A 125 -17.78 12.88 -4.52
CA ARG A 125 -19.11 13.31 -4.05
C ARG A 125 -18.99 14.43 -3.02
N ASP A 126 -18.15 14.24 -2.00
CA ASP A 126 -17.88 15.23 -0.96
C ASP A 126 -17.42 16.55 -1.59
N THR A 127 -16.51 16.47 -2.57
CA THR A 127 -16.03 17.68 -3.29
C THR A 127 -17.16 18.42 -4.02
N ILE A 128 -18.08 17.69 -4.67
CA ILE A 128 -19.19 18.31 -5.40
C ILE A 128 -20.23 18.90 -4.43
N GLU A 129 -20.46 18.25 -3.30
CA GLU A 129 -21.36 18.73 -2.24
C GLU A 129 -20.81 20.00 -1.59
N GLU A 130 -19.53 20.01 -1.20
CA GLU A 130 -18.88 21.19 -0.62
C GLU A 130 -18.71 22.33 -1.64
N LYS A 131 -18.50 21.99 -2.93
CA LYS A 131 -18.30 22.96 -4.01
C LYS A 131 -19.25 22.68 -5.17
N PRO A 132 -20.47 23.25 -5.16
CA PRO A 132 -21.46 23.05 -6.23
C PRO A 132 -21.02 23.50 -7.64
N SER A 133 -19.96 24.31 -7.74
CA SER A 133 -19.36 24.71 -9.03
C SER A 133 -18.34 23.69 -9.56
N ALA A 134 -17.91 22.72 -8.75
CA ALA A 134 -17.06 21.63 -9.19
C ALA A 134 -17.85 20.71 -10.13
N ARG A 135 -17.14 20.06 -11.05
CA ARG A 135 -17.70 19.11 -12.00
C ARG A 135 -16.80 17.90 -12.04
N ALA A 136 -17.36 16.71 -11.85
CA ALA A 136 -16.69 15.44 -12.07
C ALA A 136 -17.27 14.81 -13.34
N LEU A 137 -16.45 14.73 -14.40
CA LEU A 137 -16.85 14.21 -15.70
C LEU A 137 -16.15 12.86 -15.91
N ASN A 138 -16.92 11.78 -15.95
CA ASN A 138 -16.44 10.46 -16.37
C ASN A 138 -16.66 10.30 -17.89
N TYR A 139 -16.04 9.28 -18.48
CA TYR A 139 -16.05 9.05 -19.93
C TYR A 139 -15.62 10.27 -20.77
N ALA A 140 -14.95 11.25 -20.15
CA ALA A 140 -14.41 12.43 -20.82
C ALA A 140 -12.91 12.27 -21.02
N ARG A 141 -12.43 12.51 -22.24
CA ARG A 141 -11.00 12.51 -22.57
C ARG A 141 -10.54 13.92 -22.89
N VAL A 142 -9.39 14.31 -22.33
CA VAL A 142 -8.74 15.59 -22.66
C VAL A 142 -7.72 15.42 -23.79
N SER A 143 -7.66 16.40 -24.67
CA SER A 143 -6.62 16.54 -25.70
C SER A 143 -6.32 18.02 -25.96
N LEU A 144 -5.20 18.27 -26.65
CA LEU A 144 -4.87 19.59 -27.19
C LEU A 144 -5.76 19.89 -28.41
N GLY A 145 -6.37 21.07 -28.43
CA GLY A 145 -6.89 21.71 -29.64
C GLY A 145 -6.04 22.93 -29.98
N ASP A 146 -6.44 23.71 -30.99
CA ASP A 146 -5.61 24.78 -31.57
C ASP A 146 -5.16 25.84 -30.55
N ALA A 147 -6.09 26.33 -29.72
CA ALA A 147 -5.84 27.39 -28.74
C ALA A 147 -6.46 27.10 -27.35
N SER A 148 -6.81 25.84 -27.10
CA SER A 148 -7.48 25.39 -25.87
C SER A 148 -7.25 23.90 -25.65
N LEU A 149 -7.56 23.42 -24.45
CA LEU A 149 -7.81 21.99 -24.27
C LEU A 149 -9.22 21.68 -24.76
N VAL A 150 -9.42 20.46 -25.24
CA VAL A 150 -10.71 19.94 -25.65
C VAL A 150 -11.06 18.76 -24.77
N LEU A 151 -12.25 18.79 -24.19
CA LEU A 151 -12.87 17.65 -23.52
C LEU A 151 -13.77 16.96 -24.54
N ASN A 152 -13.55 15.68 -24.78
CA ASN A 152 -14.38 14.84 -25.64
C ASN A 152 -15.17 13.84 -24.79
N ASP A 153 -16.49 13.89 -24.87
CA ASP A 153 -17.37 12.87 -24.33
C ASP A 153 -17.27 11.61 -25.21
N ARG A 154 -16.83 10.52 -24.61
CA ARG A 154 -16.62 9.24 -25.29
C ARG A 154 -17.90 8.44 -25.50
N LEU A 155 -19.03 8.87 -24.93
CA LEU A 155 -20.33 8.23 -25.10
C LEU A 155 -21.11 8.87 -26.27
N SER A 156 -21.24 10.21 -26.26
CA SER A 156 -21.97 10.94 -27.30
C SER A 156 -21.11 11.35 -28.50
N GLY A 157 -19.79 11.51 -28.29
CA GLY A 157 -18.89 12.10 -29.27
C GLY A 157 -18.82 13.64 -29.20
N GLU A 158 -19.63 14.29 -28.35
CA GLU A 158 -19.59 15.75 -28.18
C GLU A 158 -18.23 16.23 -27.69
N THR A 159 -17.90 17.47 -28.04
CA THR A 159 -16.63 18.10 -27.65
C THR A 159 -16.86 19.49 -27.09
N VAL A 160 -16.14 19.84 -26.02
CA VAL A 160 -16.20 21.15 -25.38
C VAL A 160 -14.77 21.70 -25.24
N ALA A 161 -14.55 22.90 -25.77
CA ALA A 161 -13.29 23.61 -25.61
C ALA A 161 -13.21 24.29 -24.23
N VAL A 162 -12.09 24.10 -23.53
CA VAL A 162 -11.85 24.68 -22.19
C VAL A 162 -10.48 25.35 -22.11
N LYS A 163 -10.43 26.48 -21.40
CA LYS A 163 -9.20 27.25 -21.14
C LYS A 163 -8.94 27.33 -19.64
N PRO A 164 -8.40 26.26 -19.03
CA PRO A 164 -8.12 26.26 -17.59
C PRO A 164 -6.98 27.21 -17.25
N ARG A 165 -7.03 27.79 -16.03
CA ARG A 165 -5.92 28.58 -15.48
C ARG A 165 -4.74 27.72 -15.01
N LEU A 166 -5.04 26.50 -14.61
CA LEU A 166 -4.08 25.50 -14.12
C LEU A 166 -4.56 24.12 -14.54
N VAL A 167 -3.62 23.27 -14.96
CA VAL A 167 -3.88 21.86 -15.27
C VAL A 167 -3.08 21.01 -14.29
N VAL A 168 -3.75 20.08 -13.61
CA VAL A 168 -3.10 19.07 -12.77
C VAL A 168 -3.23 17.73 -13.48
N ASN A 169 -2.10 17.18 -13.92
CA ASN A 169 -2.07 15.84 -14.52
C ASN A 169 -1.92 14.78 -13.42
N ALA A 170 -3.03 14.17 -13.02
CA ALA A 170 -3.10 13.11 -12.01
C ALA A 170 -3.52 11.75 -12.59
N THR A 171 -3.15 11.44 -13.83
CA THR A 171 -3.64 10.24 -14.55
C THR A 171 -2.85 8.96 -14.26
N GLY A 172 -2.13 8.90 -13.14
CA GLY A 172 -1.43 7.70 -12.67
C GLY A 172 -0.52 7.08 -13.75
N GLY A 173 -0.72 5.80 -14.06
CA GLY A 173 0.07 5.10 -15.08
C GLY A 173 -0.05 5.66 -16.50
N TRP A 174 -1.04 6.54 -16.77
CA TRP A 174 -1.25 7.21 -18.05
C TRP A 174 -0.62 8.60 -18.13
N ILE A 175 0.20 9.02 -17.16
CA ILE A 175 0.74 10.38 -17.07
C ILE A 175 1.47 10.82 -18.34
N ASP A 176 2.35 9.98 -18.91
CA ASP A 176 3.10 10.27 -20.13
C ASP A 176 2.17 10.39 -21.35
N LEU A 177 1.20 9.48 -21.48
CA LEU A 177 0.19 9.52 -22.55
C LEU A 177 -0.67 10.78 -22.48
N THR A 178 -1.01 11.20 -21.27
CA THR A 178 -1.79 12.42 -21.02
C THR A 178 -0.96 13.65 -21.35
N ASN A 179 0.30 13.70 -20.93
CA ASN A 179 1.22 14.79 -21.25
C ASN A 179 1.34 14.96 -22.77
N SER A 180 1.56 13.88 -23.51
CA SER A 180 1.58 13.92 -24.98
C SER A 180 0.24 14.38 -25.57
N ALA A 181 -0.89 13.88 -25.06
CA ALA A 181 -2.22 14.23 -25.57
C ALA A 181 -2.58 15.71 -25.39
N ILE A 182 -2.08 16.36 -24.34
CA ILE A 182 -2.32 17.78 -24.05
C ILE A 182 -1.17 18.70 -24.50
N GLY A 183 -0.15 18.16 -25.18
CA GLY A 183 1.02 18.91 -25.65
C GLY A 183 1.96 19.39 -24.54
N ALA A 184 1.93 18.76 -23.36
CA ALA A 184 2.85 19.09 -22.28
C ALA A 184 4.24 18.50 -22.57
N VAL A 185 5.27 19.35 -22.43
CA VAL A 185 6.68 18.93 -22.55
C VAL A 185 7.15 18.42 -21.19
N ALA A 186 7.28 17.11 -21.06
CA ALA A 186 7.75 16.45 -19.84
C ALA A 186 8.69 15.28 -20.21
N PRO A 187 9.70 14.97 -19.37
CA PRO A 187 10.46 13.74 -19.53
C PRO A 187 9.56 12.53 -19.35
N LYS A 188 9.97 11.37 -19.87
CA LYS A 188 9.28 10.10 -19.62
C LYS A 188 9.32 9.77 -18.13
N LEU A 189 8.15 9.61 -17.50
CA LEU A 189 8.03 9.33 -16.07
C LEU A 189 7.76 7.85 -15.79
N MET A 190 7.07 7.14 -16.67
CA MET A 190 6.62 5.77 -16.42
C MET A 190 7.57 4.71 -17.00
N GLY A 191 8.06 3.82 -16.14
CA GLY A 191 8.89 2.66 -16.51
C GLY A 191 8.13 1.36 -16.77
N GLY A 192 6.85 1.28 -16.37
CA GLY A 192 6.02 0.09 -16.50
C GLY A 192 6.37 -1.00 -15.48
N THR A 193 5.52 -1.22 -14.47
CA THR A 193 5.63 -2.36 -13.56
C THR A 193 4.23 -2.93 -13.37
N LYS A 194 4.09 -4.25 -13.48
CA LYS A 194 2.82 -4.95 -13.33
C LYS A 194 2.82 -5.77 -12.05
N GLY A 195 1.79 -5.56 -11.22
CA GLY A 195 1.37 -6.48 -10.16
C GLY A 195 0.19 -7.34 -10.63
N SER A 196 0.00 -8.51 -10.03
CA SER A 196 -1.16 -9.38 -10.28
C SER A 196 -1.52 -10.11 -9.00
N HIS A 197 -2.81 -10.41 -8.82
CA HIS A 197 -3.32 -11.12 -7.66
C HIS A 197 -4.15 -12.33 -8.13
N LEU A 198 -4.19 -13.36 -7.30
CA LEU A 198 -5.02 -14.54 -7.50
C LEU A 198 -6.10 -14.56 -6.43
N ILE A 199 -7.33 -14.85 -6.84
CA ILE A 199 -8.46 -15.08 -5.94
C ILE A 199 -8.84 -16.55 -6.08
N VAL A 200 -8.92 -17.27 -4.97
CA VAL A 200 -9.21 -18.69 -4.93
C VAL A 200 -10.39 -18.95 -3.98
N ASP A 201 -11.26 -19.87 -4.37
CA ASP A 201 -12.31 -20.37 -3.49
C ASP A 201 -11.73 -21.52 -2.64
N ASN A 202 -11.24 -21.18 -1.45
CA ASN A 202 -10.65 -22.14 -0.52
C ASN A 202 -11.02 -21.78 0.92
N ARG A 203 -12.09 -22.42 1.43
CA ARG A 203 -12.59 -22.19 2.77
C ARG A 203 -11.61 -22.62 3.87
N GLU A 204 -10.89 -23.73 3.67
CA GLU A 204 -9.89 -24.20 4.63
C GLU A 204 -8.78 -23.15 4.83
N LEU A 205 -8.28 -22.57 3.74
CA LEU A 205 -7.29 -21.51 3.80
C LEU A 205 -7.84 -20.23 4.43
N HIS A 206 -9.07 -19.83 4.06
CA HIS A 206 -9.74 -18.67 4.66
C HIS A 206 -9.85 -18.80 6.19
N ASP A 207 -10.37 -19.95 6.65
CA ASP A 207 -10.58 -20.21 8.07
C ASP A 207 -9.23 -20.37 8.80
N ALA A 208 -8.21 -20.94 8.13
CA ALA A 208 -6.86 -21.02 8.68
C ALA A 208 -6.17 -19.65 8.81
N LEU A 209 -6.50 -18.66 7.97
CA LEU A 209 -5.96 -17.31 8.07
C LEU A 209 -6.63 -16.51 9.19
N ASP A 210 -7.89 -16.80 9.53
CA ASP A 210 -8.64 -16.17 10.62
C ASP A 210 -8.55 -14.63 10.58
N GLY A 211 -8.77 -14.05 9.40
CA GLY A 211 -8.71 -12.60 9.18
C GLY A 211 -7.31 -11.98 9.26
N HIS A 212 -6.24 -12.78 9.32
CA HIS A 212 -4.86 -12.30 9.28
C HIS A 212 -4.26 -12.35 7.87
N MET A 213 -3.46 -11.35 7.55
CA MET A 213 -2.56 -11.41 6.39
C MET A 213 -1.27 -12.13 6.77
N ILE A 214 -0.75 -12.99 5.89
CA ILE A 214 0.57 -13.63 6.07
C ILE A 214 1.59 -12.93 5.18
N TYR A 215 2.54 -12.27 5.81
CA TYR A 215 3.60 -11.53 5.12
C TYR A 215 4.87 -12.39 5.10
N TYR A 216 5.36 -12.78 3.93
CA TYR A 216 6.56 -13.61 3.81
C TYR A 216 7.47 -13.18 2.67
N GLU A 217 8.76 -13.52 2.78
CA GLU A 217 9.77 -13.25 1.75
C GLU A 217 9.89 -14.47 0.83
N ASN A 218 9.75 -14.24 -0.46
CA ASN A 218 10.00 -15.23 -1.51
C ASN A 218 11.51 -15.41 -1.74
N GLU A 219 11.92 -16.48 -2.41
CA GLU A 219 13.33 -16.81 -2.65
C GLU A 219 14.09 -15.72 -3.43
N ASP A 220 13.38 -14.97 -4.27
CA ASP A 220 13.94 -13.84 -5.03
C ASP A 220 14.04 -12.53 -4.22
N GLY A 221 13.75 -12.58 -2.91
CA GLY A 221 13.82 -11.45 -1.99
C GLY A 221 12.64 -10.48 -2.10
N ARG A 222 11.63 -10.79 -2.93
CA ARG A 222 10.37 -10.04 -2.94
C ARG A 222 9.50 -10.46 -1.76
N ILE A 223 8.62 -9.55 -1.36
CA ILE A 223 7.63 -9.81 -0.34
C ILE A 223 6.34 -10.27 -1.02
N CYS A 224 5.75 -11.32 -0.47
CA CYS A 224 4.42 -11.79 -0.77
C CYS A 224 3.50 -11.48 0.41
N ILE A 225 2.28 -11.07 0.07
CA ILE A 225 1.18 -10.71 0.98
C ILE A 225 -0.08 -11.48 0.59
#